data_AF-A0A971TSH8-F1
#
_entry.id   AF-A0A971TSH8-F1
#
_cell.length_a   1.000
_cell.length_b   1.000
_cell.length_c   1.000
_cell.angle_alpha   90.00
_cell.angle_beta   90.00
_cell.angle_gamma   90.00
#
_symmetry.space_group_name_H-M   'P 1'
#
loop_
_entity.id
_entity.type
_entity.pdbx_description
1 polymer ?
#
loop_
_entity_poly.entity_id
_entity_poly.type
_entity_poly.pdbx_seq_one_letter_code
_entity_poly.pdbx_strand_id
1 'polypeptide(L)'
;MNLSKYWQTVFGVLFGMAVILSSMESWADEIGSSGCGPAFTLRGDIMHAEHSDAGPVKNATDPLMYAAEVYGSSFTAFVPGLPEGIYTVEVYLAETYFTEKGERVMDIFCGNEVLAEDLDLVAKVGPLTEYVIRKEVVHREDVIDGPISIRFEAKVDNAKLNAIRIKADGAVVACVNAADFRLSADASASEVPSVDAPVVYTDTTKPFSVRIDDLVGRMSLGEKVSQLMNSAPAIERLGVPGYDYWNECLHGVARAGHATVFPQAIGMAAMWDAEMLHTVADTIATEGRAKNNAAREKNPTTAKYYGLTFWTPNINIFRDPRWGRGQETYGEDPYLTSRLGVAFIQGLQGDDPKYVKAMACAKHYAVHSGPEKERHTFDAVPSERDLYETYLPQFEAAVREGKVGIVMSVYNAVYGVPGPASKFLLTDLLRDKWGFDGHVVSDCGAVRDIWVNHKYTGTAAEASALA
;
A
#
# COMPACT_ATOMS: atom_id res chain seq x y z
N MET A 1 23.37 40.88 56.26
CA MET A 1 22.60 42.04 55.75
C MET A 1 22.20 41.72 54.31
N ASN A 2 20.89 41.70 54.05
CA ASN A 2 20.15 41.55 52.77
C ASN A 2 20.46 40.29 51.93
N LEU A 3 19.62 39.25 51.84
CA LEU A 3 18.17 39.08 52.05
C LEU A 3 17.30 40.10 51.31
N SER A 4 17.07 39.90 50.01
CA SER A 4 15.73 39.96 49.40
C SER A 4 15.81 39.71 47.89
N LYS A 5 14.88 38.89 47.39
CA LYS A 5 14.57 38.62 45.97
C LYS A 5 15.43 37.56 45.28
N TYR A 6 15.08 36.30 45.51
CA TYR A 6 14.61 35.37 44.47
C TYR A 6 14.00 34.15 45.20
N TRP A 7 12.94 34.44 45.97
CA TRP A 7 12.05 33.46 46.59
C TRP A 7 10.73 33.54 45.83
N GLN A 8 10.68 32.88 44.67
CA GLN A 8 9.45 32.37 44.10
C GLN A 8 9.80 31.06 43.39
N THR A 9 9.06 30.01 43.72
CA THR A 9 8.92 28.75 42.97
C THR A 9 9.91 27.62 43.27
N VAL A 10 10.02 27.17 44.53
CA VAL A 10 10.26 25.74 44.83
C VAL A 10 9.47 25.38 46.09
N PHE A 11 8.65 24.32 46.00
CA PHE A 11 7.80 23.66 47.02
C PHE A 11 6.29 23.94 47.00
N GLY A 12 5.54 22.86 46.74
CA GLY A 12 4.10 22.74 46.54
C GLY A 12 3.88 22.19 45.12
N VAL A 13 3.72 20.90 44.88
CA VAL A 13 2.68 20.01 45.41
C VAL A 13 3.16 18.56 45.36
N LEU A 14 3.25 17.93 46.53
CA LEU A 14 3.05 16.49 46.72
C LEU A 14 1.53 16.29 46.72
N PHE A 15 0.97 15.68 45.68
CA PHE A 15 -0.19 14.77 45.73
C PHE A 15 -0.63 14.37 44.31
N GLY A 16 -0.72 13.05 44.09
CA GLY A 16 -1.70 12.45 43.19
C GLY A 16 -1.40 12.49 41.69
N MET A 17 -0.68 11.48 41.20
CA MET A 17 -1.02 10.87 39.90
C MET A 17 -0.39 9.48 39.83
N ALA A 18 -1.13 8.49 40.33
CA ALA A 18 -1.03 7.14 39.81
C ALA A 18 -1.57 7.21 38.36
N VAL A 19 -0.69 7.48 37.41
CA VAL A 19 -1.00 7.27 35.99
C VAL A 19 -0.79 5.79 35.74
N ILE A 20 -1.91 5.10 35.61
CA ILE A 20 -2.00 3.76 35.04
C ILE A 20 -1.23 3.80 33.71
N LEU A 21 -0.14 3.05 33.64
CA LEU A 21 0.47 2.63 32.39
C LEU A 21 -0.52 1.71 31.68
N SER A 22 -1.49 2.30 30.98
CA SER A 22 -2.13 1.65 29.85
C SER A 22 -1.44 2.19 28.61
N SER A 23 -0.62 1.37 27.98
CA SER A 23 -0.21 1.55 26.59
C SER A 23 -1.46 1.67 25.73
N MET A 24 -1.93 2.89 25.48
CA MET A 24 -2.88 3.13 24.40
C MET A 24 -2.08 3.08 23.10
N GLU A 25 -1.93 1.88 22.55
CA GLU A 25 -1.68 1.74 21.12
C GLU A 25 -2.91 2.30 20.42
N SER A 26 -2.81 3.50 19.86
CA SER A 26 -3.89 4.14 19.13
C SER A 26 -3.95 3.56 17.71
N TRP A 27 -4.53 2.37 17.59
CA TRP A 27 -4.99 1.85 16.31
C TRP A 27 -6.22 2.65 15.87
N ALA A 28 -6.31 3.05 14.61
CA ALA A 28 -7.51 3.68 14.08
C ALA A 28 -8.60 2.61 13.91
N ASP A 29 -9.75 2.80 14.56
CA ASP A 29 -10.90 1.90 14.46
C ASP A 29 -11.46 1.88 13.02
N GLU A 30 -11.65 0.69 12.45
CA GLU A 30 -12.39 0.52 11.21
C GLU A 30 -13.83 0.11 11.49
N ILE A 31 -14.79 0.61 10.72
CA ILE A 31 -16.21 0.32 10.93
C ILE A 31 -16.76 -0.39 9.69
N GLY A 32 -17.37 -1.55 9.89
CA GLY A 32 -18.00 -2.34 8.84
C GLY A 32 -19.48 -2.58 9.11
N SER A 33 -20.32 -2.42 8.10
CA SER A 33 -21.77 -2.66 8.21
C SER A 33 -22.33 -3.25 6.91
N SER A 34 -23.01 -4.40 7.01
CA SER A 34 -23.72 -5.02 5.88
C SER A 34 -25.24 -4.79 5.92
N GLY A 35 -25.73 -3.84 6.73
CA GLY A 35 -27.17 -3.50 6.80
C GLY A 35 -28.06 -4.51 7.54
N CYS A 36 -27.47 -5.41 8.32
CA CYS A 36 -28.10 -6.56 8.98
C CYS A 36 -27.99 -6.53 10.51
N GLY A 37 -27.98 -5.34 11.10
CA GLY A 37 -27.81 -5.12 12.54
C GLY A 37 -26.84 -3.99 12.87
N PRO A 38 -26.33 -3.92 14.12
CA PRO A 38 -25.29 -2.98 14.50
C PRO A 38 -24.02 -3.14 13.66
N ALA A 39 -23.33 -2.03 13.41
CA ALA A 39 -22.05 -2.04 12.72
C ALA A 39 -20.95 -2.67 13.61
N PHE A 40 -20.03 -3.39 12.98
CA PHE A 40 -18.85 -3.94 13.64
C PHE A 40 -17.73 -2.89 13.66
N THR A 41 -16.94 -2.89 14.72
CA THR A 41 -15.69 -2.12 14.80
C THR A 41 -14.50 -3.07 14.85
N LEU A 42 -13.48 -2.90 14.02
CA LEU A 42 -12.20 -3.59 14.15
C LEU A 42 -11.19 -2.70 14.85
N ARG A 43 -10.39 -3.31 15.74
CA ARG A 43 -9.21 -2.68 16.36
C ARG A 43 -8.03 -3.64 16.37
N GLY A 44 -6.83 -3.10 16.22
CA GLY A 44 -5.56 -3.83 16.29
C GLY A 44 -4.77 -3.71 14.99
N ASP A 45 -3.86 -4.67 14.77
CA ASP A 45 -3.09 -4.79 13.52
C ASP A 45 -4.00 -5.33 12.41
N ILE A 46 -4.39 -4.45 11.50
CA ILE A 46 -5.41 -4.71 10.47
C ILE A 46 -4.81 -4.37 9.11
N MET A 47 -4.83 -5.35 8.22
CA MET A 47 -4.59 -5.21 6.78
C MET A 47 -5.75 -5.83 6.01
N HIS A 48 -5.93 -5.38 4.77
CA HIS A 48 -6.97 -5.87 3.87
C HIS A 48 -6.37 -6.45 2.60
N ALA A 49 -7.01 -7.49 2.07
CA ALA A 49 -6.73 -8.00 0.73
C ALA A 49 -8.03 -8.33 0.01
N GLU A 50 -8.11 -7.97 -1.28
CA GLU A 50 -9.18 -8.41 -2.18
C GLU A 50 -8.76 -9.69 -2.91
N HIS A 51 -9.70 -10.61 -3.08
CA HIS A 51 -9.47 -11.93 -3.70
C HIS A 51 -9.84 -11.96 -5.18
N SER A 52 -9.31 -11.03 -5.99
CA SER A 52 -9.58 -11.05 -7.44
C SER A 52 -8.97 -12.26 -8.15
N ASP A 53 -7.90 -12.86 -7.60
CA ASP A 53 -7.04 -13.81 -8.31
C ASP A 53 -6.99 -15.23 -7.68
N ALA A 54 -7.59 -15.44 -6.49
CA ALA A 54 -7.41 -16.68 -5.71
C ALA A 54 -8.21 -17.90 -6.21
N GLY A 55 -9.08 -17.76 -7.22
CA GLY A 55 -10.00 -18.81 -7.64
C GLY A 55 -11.17 -19.01 -6.66
N PRO A 56 -12.25 -19.71 -7.06
CA PRO A 56 -13.47 -19.78 -6.25
C PRO A 56 -13.28 -20.61 -4.98
N VAL A 57 -13.75 -20.08 -3.84
CA VAL A 57 -13.81 -20.83 -2.58
C VAL A 57 -14.82 -21.96 -2.71
N LYS A 58 -14.34 -23.19 -2.52
CA LYS A 58 -15.16 -24.42 -2.56
C LYS A 58 -16.13 -24.43 -1.41
N ASN A 59 -17.36 -24.87 -1.71
CA ASN A 59 -18.47 -24.98 -0.76
C ASN A 59 -18.89 -23.65 -0.10
N ALA A 60 -18.52 -22.51 -0.70
CA ALA A 60 -18.94 -21.21 -0.18
C ALA A 60 -20.46 -21.13 -0.13
N THR A 61 -21.01 -20.94 1.07
CA THR A 61 -22.46 -20.77 1.26
C THR A 61 -22.94 -19.46 0.63
N ASP A 62 -22.09 -18.43 0.66
CA ASP A 62 -22.25 -17.17 -0.05
C ASP A 62 -20.87 -16.73 -0.57
N PRO A 63 -20.64 -16.75 -1.91
CA PRO A 63 -19.35 -16.36 -2.48
C PRO A 63 -18.91 -14.94 -2.13
N LEU A 64 -19.85 -14.01 -1.87
CA LEU A 64 -19.51 -12.61 -1.55
C LEU A 64 -18.78 -12.46 -0.22
N MET A 65 -18.96 -13.39 0.72
CA MET A 65 -18.24 -13.40 2.00
C MET A 65 -16.72 -13.53 1.83
N TYR A 66 -16.28 -14.09 0.71
CA TYR A 66 -14.87 -14.38 0.43
C TYR A 66 -14.26 -13.47 -0.63
N ALA A 67 -14.95 -12.39 -1.02
CA ALA A 67 -14.44 -11.41 -1.98
C ALA A 67 -13.24 -10.62 -1.43
N ALA A 68 -13.13 -10.51 -0.10
CA ALA A 68 -12.01 -9.88 0.59
C ALA A 68 -11.68 -10.62 1.89
N GLU A 69 -10.59 -10.22 2.52
CA GLU A 69 -10.20 -10.66 3.86
C GLU A 69 -9.53 -9.54 4.65
N VAL A 70 -9.73 -9.61 5.97
CA VAL A 70 -8.95 -8.89 6.97
C VAL A 70 -7.88 -9.83 7.49
N TYR A 71 -6.65 -9.34 7.67
CA TYR A 71 -5.56 -10.12 8.28
C TYR A 71 -4.60 -9.23 9.08
N GLY A 72 -3.94 -9.82 10.08
CA GLY A 72 -2.91 -9.14 10.87
C GLY A 72 -2.44 -9.99 12.04
N SER A 73 -1.46 -9.50 12.81
CA SER A 73 -0.85 -10.25 13.91
C SER A 73 -1.78 -10.41 15.12
N SER A 74 -2.59 -9.38 15.43
CA SER A 74 -3.64 -9.44 16.43
C SER A 74 -4.68 -8.34 16.20
N PHE A 75 -5.94 -8.71 16.08
CA PHE A 75 -7.06 -7.76 15.94
C PHE A 75 -8.35 -8.29 16.58
N THR A 76 -9.27 -7.38 16.90
CA THR A 76 -10.54 -7.71 17.54
C THR A 76 -11.70 -7.04 16.82
N ALA A 77 -12.74 -7.81 16.54
CA ALA A 77 -14.02 -7.33 16.03
C ALA A 77 -15.03 -7.16 17.17
N PHE A 78 -15.57 -5.95 17.32
CA PHE A 78 -16.56 -5.61 18.32
C PHE A 78 -17.92 -5.38 17.68
N VAL A 79 -18.98 -5.92 18.27
CA VAL A 79 -20.37 -5.61 17.90
C VAL A 79 -21.11 -5.02 19.10
N PRO A 80 -21.40 -3.70 19.09
CA PRO A 80 -22.08 -3.04 20.19
C PRO A 80 -23.61 -3.19 20.13
N GLY A 81 -24.26 -2.96 21.26
CA GLY A 81 -25.72 -2.75 21.31
C GLY A 81 -26.57 -4.00 21.11
N LEU A 82 -26.00 -5.19 21.30
CA LEU A 82 -26.79 -6.42 21.42
C LEU A 82 -27.28 -6.56 22.87
N PRO A 83 -28.57 -6.85 23.12
CA PRO A 83 -29.07 -7.09 24.49
C PRO A 83 -28.43 -8.30 25.17
N GLU A 84 -28.54 -8.40 26.50
CA GLU A 84 -28.22 -9.65 27.21
C GLU A 84 -28.98 -10.84 26.60
N GLY A 85 -28.27 -11.94 26.33
CA GLY A 85 -28.85 -13.11 25.68
C GLY A 85 -27.83 -14.16 25.29
N ILE A 86 -28.33 -15.25 24.71
CA ILE A 86 -27.53 -16.31 24.12
C ILE A 86 -27.48 -16.08 22.61
N TYR A 87 -26.26 -16.02 22.07
CA TYR A 87 -26.02 -15.79 20.66
C TYR A 87 -25.20 -16.92 20.06
N THR A 88 -25.52 -17.30 18.82
CA THR A 88 -24.63 -18.14 18.02
C THR A 88 -23.70 -17.24 17.23
N VAL A 89 -22.41 -17.30 17.55
CA VAL A 89 -21.35 -16.64 16.79
C VAL A 89 -20.90 -17.57 15.68
N GLU A 90 -21.01 -17.10 14.44
CA GLU A 90 -20.47 -17.77 13.26
C GLU A 90 -19.33 -16.96 12.67
N VAL A 91 -18.14 -17.57 12.57
CA VAL A 91 -16.94 -16.98 11.95
C VAL A 91 -16.62 -17.76 10.68
N TYR A 92 -16.63 -17.07 9.55
CA TYR A 92 -16.42 -17.62 8.21
C TYR A 92 -15.00 -17.34 7.76
N LEU A 93 -14.31 -18.39 7.30
CA LEU A 93 -12.89 -18.39 6.98
C LEU A 93 -12.63 -19.26 5.74
N ALA A 94 -11.67 -18.87 4.92
CA ALA A 94 -11.08 -19.72 3.90
C ALA A 94 -9.60 -19.36 3.75
N GLU A 95 -8.70 -20.34 3.62
CA GLU A 95 -7.31 -20.05 3.26
C GLU A 95 -7.20 -19.87 1.74
N THR A 96 -6.74 -18.71 1.32
CA THR A 96 -6.76 -18.22 -0.07
C THR A 96 -5.36 -17.91 -0.58
N TYR A 97 -4.37 -17.87 0.32
CA TYR A 97 -2.98 -17.57 -0.01
C TYR A 97 -2.09 -18.80 0.12
N PHE A 98 -2.12 -19.45 1.28
CA PHE A 98 -1.27 -20.61 1.57
C PHE A 98 -1.89 -21.92 1.06
N THR A 99 -1.05 -22.86 0.66
CA THR A 99 -1.48 -24.15 0.12
C THR A 99 -0.97 -25.34 0.92
N GLU A 100 0.02 -25.12 1.79
CA GLU A 100 0.62 -26.15 2.63
C GLU A 100 0.22 -25.97 4.11
N LYS A 101 0.29 -27.07 4.85
CA LYS A 101 -0.04 -27.10 6.29
C LYS A 101 1.05 -26.40 7.09
N GLY A 102 0.66 -25.73 8.17
CA GLY A 102 1.53 -25.05 9.12
C GLY A 102 2.03 -23.68 8.67
N GLU A 103 1.66 -23.23 7.47
CA GLU A 103 2.05 -21.90 6.96
C GLU A 103 1.28 -20.77 7.65
N ARG A 104 0.05 -21.03 8.09
CA ARG A 104 -0.76 -20.11 8.91
C ARG A 104 -1.43 -20.85 10.06
N VAL A 105 -1.25 -20.34 11.27
CA VAL A 105 -1.88 -20.87 12.49
C VAL A 105 -2.37 -19.70 13.33
N MET A 106 -3.62 -19.75 13.78
CA MET A 106 -4.23 -18.69 14.59
C MET A 106 -5.14 -19.24 15.69
N ASP A 107 -5.32 -18.45 16.74
CA ASP A 107 -6.35 -18.64 17.75
C ASP A 107 -7.48 -17.63 17.55
N ILE A 108 -8.70 -18.02 17.91
CA ILE A 108 -9.89 -17.16 17.82
C ILE A 108 -10.67 -17.29 19.13
N PHE A 109 -11.02 -16.16 19.71
CA PHE A 109 -11.73 -16.06 20.98
C PHE A 109 -12.98 -15.19 20.84
N CYS A 110 -13.99 -15.42 21.67
CA CYS A 110 -15.13 -14.53 21.84
C CYS A 110 -15.28 -14.21 23.33
N GLY A 111 -14.88 -13.00 23.73
CA GLY A 111 -14.66 -12.69 25.15
C GLY A 111 -13.66 -13.68 25.77
N ASN A 112 -14.09 -14.38 26.81
CA ASN A 112 -13.29 -15.43 27.47
C ASN A 112 -13.47 -16.84 26.87
N GLU A 113 -14.37 -17.00 25.90
CA GLU A 113 -14.61 -18.30 25.24
C GLU A 113 -13.61 -18.53 24.11
N VAL A 114 -13.01 -19.72 24.07
CA VAL A 114 -12.21 -20.15 22.92
C VAL A 114 -13.14 -20.60 21.79
N LEU A 115 -13.05 -19.96 20.64
CA LEU A 115 -13.74 -20.38 19.41
C LEU A 115 -12.91 -21.39 18.61
N ALA A 116 -11.60 -21.15 18.51
CA ALA A 116 -10.64 -22.08 17.92
C ALA A 116 -9.24 -21.85 18.51
N GLU A 117 -8.47 -22.93 18.63
CA GLU A 117 -7.08 -22.92 19.10
C GLU A 117 -6.22 -23.70 18.09
N ASP A 118 -5.04 -23.18 17.78
CA ASP A 118 -4.10 -23.73 16.79
C ASP A 118 -4.77 -24.00 15.43
N LEU A 119 -5.64 -23.09 14.98
CA LEU A 119 -6.37 -23.26 13.74
C LEU A 119 -5.47 -23.09 12.52
N ASP A 120 -5.21 -24.20 11.84
CA ASP A 120 -4.67 -24.26 10.48
C ASP A 120 -5.79 -24.68 9.51
N LEU A 121 -6.22 -23.73 8.66
CA LEU A 121 -7.30 -23.93 7.69
C LEU A 121 -6.93 -24.95 6.60
N VAL A 122 -5.68 -24.95 6.14
CA VAL A 122 -5.20 -25.89 5.12
C VAL A 122 -5.18 -27.31 5.68
N ALA A 123 -4.73 -27.48 6.93
CA ALA A 123 -4.81 -28.77 7.60
C ALA A 123 -6.26 -29.21 7.87
N LYS A 124 -7.16 -28.27 8.15
CA LYS A 124 -8.54 -28.55 8.55
C LYS A 124 -9.46 -28.89 7.38
N VAL A 125 -9.44 -28.08 6.31
CA VAL A 125 -10.35 -28.20 5.17
C VAL A 125 -9.65 -28.13 3.81
N GLY A 126 -8.35 -27.84 3.78
CA GLY A 126 -7.59 -27.62 2.55
C GLY A 126 -7.68 -26.17 2.05
N PRO A 127 -6.82 -25.78 1.09
CA PRO A 127 -6.85 -24.44 0.53
C PRO A 127 -8.14 -24.21 -0.27
N LEU A 128 -8.54 -22.93 -0.38
CA LEU A 128 -9.71 -22.46 -1.12
C LEU A 128 -10.99 -23.22 -0.75
N THR A 129 -11.20 -23.48 0.53
CA THR A 129 -12.36 -24.22 1.03
C THR A 129 -12.95 -23.51 2.24
N GLU A 130 -14.27 -23.32 2.23
CA GLU A 130 -15.00 -22.70 3.34
C GLU A 130 -14.85 -23.52 4.63
N TYR A 131 -14.50 -22.82 5.71
CA TYR A 131 -14.58 -23.31 7.09
C TYR A 131 -15.38 -22.31 7.93
N VAL A 132 -16.37 -22.83 8.66
CA VAL A 132 -17.23 -22.00 9.50
C VAL A 132 -17.18 -22.52 10.93
N ILE A 133 -16.73 -21.66 11.84
CA ILE A 133 -16.81 -21.91 13.28
C ILE A 133 -18.21 -21.49 13.73
N ARG A 134 -18.87 -22.33 14.53
CA ARG A 134 -20.18 -22.01 15.14
C ARG A 134 -20.11 -22.32 16.62
N LYS A 135 -20.36 -21.31 17.45
CA LYS A 135 -20.39 -21.50 18.91
C LYS A 135 -21.43 -20.61 19.56
N GLU A 136 -22.15 -21.17 20.51
CA GLU A 136 -23.05 -20.40 21.39
C GLU A 136 -22.22 -19.68 22.44
N VAL A 137 -22.50 -18.39 22.61
CA VAL A 137 -21.89 -17.52 23.61
C VAL A 137 -22.99 -16.83 24.41
N VAL A 138 -22.77 -16.72 25.71
CA VAL A 138 -23.66 -15.96 26.60
C VAL A 138 -23.11 -14.55 26.67
N HIS A 139 -23.88 -13.58 26.17
CA HIS A 139 -23.56 -12.16 26.29
C HIS A 139 -24.34 -11.58 27.46
N ARG A 140 -23.63 -10.99 28.43
CA ARG A 140 -24.21 -10.26 29.56
C ARG A 140 -23.94 -8.78 29.35
N GLU A 141 -24.97 -7.96 29.54
CA GLU A 141 -24.84 -6.51 29.42
C GLU A 141 -24.49 -5.95 30.80
N ASP A 142 -23.21 -6.00 31.19
CA ASP A 142 -22.71 -5.30 32.36
C ASP A 142 -21.44 -4.48 32.02
N VAL A 143 -21.04 -3.62 32.95
CA VAL A 143 -19.91 -2.68 32.76
C VAL A 143 -18.57 -3.41 32.55
N ILE A 144 -18.51 -4.72 32.82
CA ILE A 144 -17.30 -5.54 32.80
C ILE A 144 -17.19 -6.27 31.44
N ASP A 145 -18.28 -6.85 30.94
CA ASP A 145 -18.25 -7.72 29.76
C ASP A 145 -18.26 -6.95 28.42
N GLY A 146 -18.82 -5.73 28.40
CA GLY A 146 -18.78 -4.85 27.21
C GLY A 146 -19.45 -5.45 25.97
N PRO A 147 -19.24 -4.91 24.75
CA PRO A 147 -19.79 -5.48 23.52
C PRO A 147 -19.26 -6.89 23.25
N ILE A 148 -20.00 -7.73 22.51
CA ILE A 148 -19.44 -9.01 22.04
C ILE A 148 -18.16 -8.72 21.24
N SER A 149 -17.05 -9.28 21.70
CA SER A 149 -15.71 -9.05 21.14
C SER A 149 -15.11 -10.36 20.63
N ILE A 150 -14.79 -10.44 19.34
CA ILE A 150 -14.18 -11.61 18.71
C ILE A 150 -12.73 -11.28 18.37
N ARG A 151 -11.79 -11.88 19.10
CA ARG A 151 -10.35 -11.61 19.00
C ARG A 151 -9.67 -12.69 18.18
N PHE A 152 -8.79 -12.27 17.27
CA PHE A 152 -8.01 -13.10 16.37
C PHE A 152 -6.53 -12.90 16.69
N GLU A 153 -5.81 -13.99 16.97
CA GLU A 153 -4.40 -13.93 17.35
C GLU A 153 -3.56 -14.87 16.52
N ALA A 154 -2.49 -14.33 15.94
CA ALA A 154 -1.65 -15.11 15.08
C ALA A 154 -0.57 -15.86 15.87
N LYS A 155 -0.37 -17.15 15.54
CA LYS A 155 0.72 -17.99 16.07
C LYS A 155 1.79 -18.24 15.02
N VAL A 156 1.39 -18.46 13.76
CA VAL A 156 2.27 -18.57 12.59
C VAL A 156 1.66 -17.77 11.45
N ASP A 157 2.46 -16.87 10.85
CA ASP A 157 1.99 -15.79 9.97
C ASP A 157 0.85 -14.97 10.62
N ASN A 158 0.03 -14.26 9.86
CA ASN A 158 -1.08 -13.44 10.36
C ASN A 158 -2.35 -14.27 10.68
N ALA A 159 -3.20 -13.79 11.59
CA ALA A 159 -4.57 -14.27 11.70
C ALA A 159 -5.43 -13.65 10.60
N LYS A 160 -6.59 -14.23 10.29
CA LYS A 160 -7.47 -13.73 9.22
C LYS A 160 -8.95 -13.87 9.52
N LEU A 161 -9.75 -13.08 8.79
CA LEU A 161 -11.20 -13.04 8.85
C LEU A 161 -11.81 -12.76 7.46
N ASN A 162 -12.82 -13.54 7.06
CA ASN A 162 -13.61 -13.27 5.85
C ASN A 162 -14.99 -12.69 6.18
N ALA A 163 -15.75 -13.27 7.12
CA ALA A 163 -17.04 -12.72 7.54
C ALA A 163 -17.46 -13.18 8.94
N ILE A 164 -18.34 -12.39 9.58
CA ILE A 164 -18.97 -12.72 10.88
C ILE A 164 -20.48 -12.65 10.73
N ARG A 165 -21.19 -13.61 11.33
CA ARG A 165 -22.64 -13.57 11.56
C ARG A 165 -22.91 -13.83 13.04
N ILE A 166 -23.77 -13.01 13.65
CA ILE A 166 -24.28 -13.21 15.01
C ILE A 166 -25.76 -13.53 14.89
N LYS A 167 -26.19 -14.63 15.50
CA LYS A 167 -27.59 -15.06 15.48
C LYS A 167 -28.19 -15.11 16.88
N ALA A 168 -29.44 -14.67 17.02
CA ALA A 168 -30.28 -14.89 18.19
C ALA A 168 -31.52 -15.68 17.75
N ASP A 169 -31.85 -16.76 18.45
CA ASP A 169 -32.97 -17.66 18.12
C ASP A 169 -32.99 -18.11 16.64
N GLY A 170 -31.81 -18.28 16.04
CA GLY A 170 -31.62 -18.69 14.65
C GLY A 170 -31.71 -17.57 13.61
N ALA A 171 -32.14 -16.35 13.98
CA ALA A 171 -32.17 -15.18 13.11
C ALA A 171 -30.86 -14.40 13.18
N VAL A 172 -30.35 -13.91 12.04
CA VAL A 172 -29.16 -13.03 12.01
C VAL A 172 -29.53 -11.66 12.58
N VAL A 173 -28.84 -11.25 13.65
CA VAL A 173 -29.04 -9.98 14.36
C VAL A 173 -27.89 -8.99 14.19
N ALA A 174 -26.72 -9.48 13.74
CA ALA A 174 -25.62 -8.65 13.29
C ALA A 174 -24.78 -9.40 12.25
N CYS A 175 -24.27 -8.70 11.25
CA CYS A 175 -23.32 -9.26 10.30
C CYS A 175 -22.35 -8.25 9.70
N VAL A 176 -21.20 -8.76 9.28
CA VAL A 176 -20.18 -8.01 8.55
C VAL A 176 -19.39 -8.94 7.63
N ASN A 177 -19.03 -8.49 6.44
CA ASN A 177 -18.01 -9.12 5.60
C ASN A 177 -16.72 -8.31 5.67
N ALA A 178 -15.57 -8.94 5.40
CA ALA A 178 -14.28 -8.27 5.32
C ALA A 178 -14.33 -7.05 4.39
N ALA A 179 -15.00 -7.19 3.24
CA ALA A 179 -15.18 -6.12 2.25
C ALA A 179 -16.01 -4.92 2.75
N ASP A 180 -16.78 -5.09 3.83
CA ASP A 180 -17.59 -4.02 4.40
C ASP A 180 -16.80 -3.16 5.39
N PHE A 181 -15.68 -3.67 5.91
CA PHE A 181 -14.76 -2.87 6.69
C PHE A 181 -14.08 -1.89 5.77
N ARG A 182 -14.46 -0.63 5.94
CA ARG A 182 -13.75 0.50 5.39
C ARG A 182 -13.18 1.23 6.60
N LEU A 183 -11.97 1.79 6.48
CA LEU A 183 -11.56 2.91 7.35
C LEU A 183 -12.79 3.78 7.52
N SER A 184 -13.21 4.03 8.77
CA SER A 184 -14.44 4.77 9.06
C SER A 184 -14.41 6.07 8.28
N ALA A 185 -15.01 6.06 7.09
CA ALA A 185 -15.05 7.21 6.24
C ALA A 185 -15.98 8.12 7.01
N ASP A 186 -15.41 9.16 7.62
CA ASP A 186 -16.15 10.33 8.03
C ASP A 186 -17.20 10.57 6.93
N ALA A 187 -18.49 10.63 7.30
CA ALA A 187 -19.55 10.73 6.29
C ALA A 187 -19.31 11.93 5.35
N SER A 188 -18.62 12.97 5.84
CA SER A 188 -18.14 14.10 5.03
C SER A 188 -17.13 13.70 3.95
N ALA A 189 -16.32 12.66 4.14
CA ALA A 189 -15.39 12.18 3.14
C ALA A 189 -16.11 11.59 1.92
N SER A 190 -17.32 11.04 2.10
CA SER A 190 -18.15 10.53 1.01
C SER A 190 -19.03 11.61 0.37
N GLU A 191 -19.05 12.83 0.91
CA GLU A 191 -19.84 13.94 0.37
C GLU A 191 -19.31 14.35 -1.01
N VAL A 192 -20.17 14.27 -2.01
CA VAL A 192 -19.86 14.66 -3.38
C VAL A 192 -19.94 16.19 -3.48
N PRO A 193 -18.89 16.89 -3.96
CA PRO A 193 -18.93 18.33 -4.15
C PRO A 193 -20.02 18.74 -5.14
N SER A 194 -20.82 19.77 -4.80
CA SER A 194 -21.74 20.41 -5.75
C SER A 194 -20.96 21.32 -6.69
N VAL A 195 -20.83 20.92 -7.96
CA VAL A 195 -20.11 21.69 -8.98
C VAL A 195 -21.07 22.07 -10.11
N ASP A 196 -21.54 23.32 -10.10
CA ASP A 196 -22.47 23.87 -11.09
C ASP A 196 -21.82 24.19 -12.44
N ALA A 197 -20.48 24.21 -12.48
CA ALA A 197 -19.73 24.45 -13.71
C ALA A 197 -19.95 23.31 -14.72
N PRO A 198 -19.94 23.59 -16.04
CA PRO A 198 -19.99 22.55 -17.07
C PRO A 198 -18.86 21.53 -16.90
N VAL A 199 -19.13 20.27 -17.26
CA VAL A 199 -18.11 19.21 -17.29
C VAL A 199 -17.12 19.50 -18.41
N VAL A 200 -15.83 19.59 -18.08
CA VAL A 200 -14.74 19.92 -19.00
C VAL A 200 -13.69 18.82 -19.05
N TYR A 201 -13.55 17.97 -18.03
CA TYR A 201 -12.49 16.95 -17.98
C TYR A 201 -12.53 15.93 -19.14
N THR A 202 -13.68 15.75 -19.78
CA THR A 202 -13.87 14.89 -20.96
C THR A 202 -13.53 15.58 -22.29
N ASP A 203 -13.40 16.91 -22.33
CA ASP A 203 -13.10 17.69 -23.55
C ASP A 203 -11.59 17.68 -23.84
N THR A 204 -11.18 16.85 -24.79
CA THR A 204 -9.76 16.67 -25.17
C THR A 204 -9.14 17.86 -25.92
N THR A 205 -9.94 18.88 -26.27
CA THR A 205 -9.46 20.14 -26.85
C THR A 205 -8.92 21.11 -25.80
N LYS A 206 -9.24 20.89 -24.52
CA LYS A 206 -8.78 21.74 -23.41
C LYS A 206 -7.41 21.30 -22.88
N PRO A 207 -6.64 22.23 -22.26
CA PRO A 207 -5.38 21.90 -21.61
C PRO A 207 -5.55 20.82 -20.53
N PHE A 208 -4.54 19.97 -20.34
CA PHE A 208 -4.59 18.91 -19.33
C PHE A 208 -4.86 19.45 -17.92
N SER A 209 -4.22 20.56 -17.51
CA SER A 209 -4.44 21.17 -16.19
C SER A 209 -5.90 21.48 -15.93
N VAL A 210 -6.58 22.16 -16.86
CA VAL A 210 -8.01 22.49 -16.75
C VAL A 210 -8.87 21.25 -16.61
N ARG A 211 -8.54 20.19 -17.35
CA ARG A 211 -9.26 18.91 -17.29
C ARG A 211 -9.03 18.17 -15.97
N ILE A 212 -7.79 18.18 -15.46
CA ILE A 212 -7.41 17.56 -14.20
C ILE A 212 -8.10 18.30 -13.04
N ASP A 213 -8.04 19.63 -13.02
CA ASP A 213 -8.66 20.47 -11.99
C ASP A 213 -10.18 20.25 -11.91
N ASP A 214 -10.86 20.17 -13.07
CA ASP A 214 -12.29 19.87 -13.12
C ASP A 214 -12.61 18.45 -12.64
N LEU A 215 -11.82 17.44 -13.03
CA LEU A 215 -12.03 16.07 -12.57
C LEU A 215 -11.82 15.94 -11.06
N VAL A 216 -10.68 16.39 -10.55
CA VAL A 216 -10.33 16.31 -9.12
C VAL A 216 -11.27 17.18 -8.28
N GLY A 217 -11.71 18.34 -8.80
CA GLY A 217 -12.69 19.21 -8.16
C GLY A 217 -14.06 18.55 -7.97
N ARG A 218 -14.41 17.56 -8.79
CA ARG A 218 -15.66 16.80 -8.72
C ARG A 218 -15.59 15.54 -7.87
N MET A 219 -14.39 15.14 -7.41
CA MET A 219 -14.21 13.99 -6.53
C MET A 219 -14.52 14.36 -5.08
N SER A 220 -15.23 13.48 -4.37
CA SER A 220 -15.29 13.51 -2.90
C SER A 220 -13.88 13.30 -2.30
N LEU A 221 -13.71 13.60 -1.02
CA LEU A 221 -12.43 13.35 -0.35
C LEU A 221 -12.08 11.85 -0.35
N GLY A 222 -13.05 10.97 -0.11
CA GLY A 222 -12.88 9.52 -0.15
C GLY A 222 -12.52 9.04 -1.55
N GLU A 223 -13.15 9.59 -2.60
CA GLU A 223 -12.77 9.34 -3.99
C GLU A 223 -11.30 9.73 -4.21
N LYS A 224 -10.85 10.93 -3.79
CA LYS A 224 -9.45 11.37 -3.91
C LYS A 224 -8.47 10.45 -3.19
N VAL A 225 -8.76 10.09 -1.93
CA VAL A 225 -7.90 9.22 -1.12
C VAL A 225 -7.77 7.84 -1.76
N SER A 226 -8.85 7.30 -2.32
CA SER A 226 -8.81 5.98 -2.98
C SER A 226 -7.90 5.95 -4.22
N GLN A 227 -7.64 7.10 -4.86
CA GLN A 227 -6.73 7.21 -6.01
C GLN A 227 -5.25 7.29 -5.63
N LEU A 228 -4.90 7.31 -4.34
CA LEU A 228 -3.51 7.40 -3.88
C LEU A 228 -2.80 6.04 -3.80
N MET A 229 -3.53 4.93 -3.96
CA MET A 229 -2.97 3.57 -3.99
C MET A 229 -2.61 3.15 -5.42
N ASN A 230 -1.70 2.19 -5.56
CA ASN A 230 -1.36 1.69 -6.90
C ASN A 230 -2.59 1.09 -7.59
N SER A 231 -3.43 0.34 -6.86
CA SER A 231 -4.69 -0.21 -7.36
C SER A 231 -5.81 0.82 -7.21
N ALA A 232 -5.78 1.89 -8.02
CA ALA A 232 -6.77 2.94 -7.95
C ALA A 232 -8.13 2.42 -8.48
N PRO A 233 -9.19 2.45 -7.66
CA PRO A 233 -10.49 1.93 -8.07
C PRO A 233 -11.16 2.84 -9.10
N ALA A 234 -12.15 2.29 -9.80
CA ALA A 234 -12.99 3.09 -10.69
C ALA A 234 -13.82 4.11 -9.89
N ILE A 235 -14.07 5.27 -10.48
CA ILE A 235 -15.05 6.24 -9.99
C ILE A 235 -16.19 6.30 -11.01
N GLU A 236 -17.14 5.36 -10.86
CA GLU A 236 -18.20 5.12 -11.85
C GLU A 236 -19.04 6.37 -12.13
N ARG A 237 -19.36 7.15 -11.09
CA ARG A 237 -20.14 8.39 -11.21
C ARG A 237 -19.46 9.43 -12.10
N LEU A 238 -18.13 9.43 -12.15
CA LEU A 238 -17.33 10.33 -12.99
C LEU A 238 -16.88 9.66 -14.31
N GLY A 239 -17.22 8.39 -14.52
CA GLY A 239 -16.77 7.63 -15.69
C GLY A 239 -15.24 7.42 -15.73
N VAL A 240 -14.58 7.45 -14.57
CA VAL A 240 -13.14 7.17 -14.46
C VAL A 240 -12.97 5.66 -14.28
N PRO A 241 -12.34 4.95 -15.24
CA PRO A 241 -12.07 3.53 -15.08
C PRO A 241 -11.00 3.31 -14.00
N GLY A 242 -11.03 2.14 -13.37
CA GLY A 242 -9.96 1.77 -12.43
C GLY A 242 -8.63 1.65 -13.15
N TYR A 243 -7.54 1.94 -12.44
CA TYR A 243 -6.22 1.93 -13.03
C TYR A 243 -5.18 1.43 -12.02
N ASP A 244 -4.54 0.30 -12.31
CA ASP A 244 -3.38 -0.13 -11.55
C ASP A 244 -2.09 0.51 -12.09
N TYR A 245 -1.48 1.34 -11.25
CA TYR A 245 -0.21 2.01 -11.53
C TYR A 245 1.00 1.07 -11.51
N TRP A 246 0.87 -0.12 -10.92
CA TRP A 246 1.95 -1.08 -10.83
C TRP A 246 2.09 -1.88 -12.12
N ASN A 247 3.07 -1.48 -12.93
CA ASN A 247 3.58 -2.28 -14.04
C ASN A 247 5.11 -2.35 -14.02
N GLU A 248 5.70 -3.38 -14.63
CA GLU A 248 7.14 -3.64 -14.63
C GLU A 248 7.63 -3.92 -16.05
N CYS A 249 8.77 -3.35 -16.44
CA CYS A 249 9.33 -3.60 -17.76
C CYS A 249 10.86 -3.60 -17.83
N LEU A 250 11.53 -4.05 -16.76
CA LEU A 250 12.98 -3.93 -16.58
C LEU A 250 13.83 -4.34 -17.79
N HIS A 251 13.41 -5.37 -18.51
CA HIS A 251 14.08 -5.87 -19.72
C HIS A 251 13.09 -6.53 -20.70
N GLY A 252 11.89 -5.96 -20.80
CA GLY A 252 10.73 -6.56 -21.47
C GLY A 252 9.47 -6.37 -20.63
N VAL A 253 8.29 -6.29 -21.24
CA VAL A 253 7.04 -6.15 -20.48
C VAL A 253 6.83 -7.39 -19.60
N ALA A 254 6.77 -7.20 -18.30
CA ALA A 254 6.66 -8.31 -17.36
C ALA A 254 5.20 -8.65 -17.06
N ARG A 255 4.94 -9.94 -16.76
CA ARG A 255 3.69 -10.42 -16.14
C ARG A 255 2.37 -10.13 -16.88
N ALA A 256 2.44 -9.72 -18.15
CA ALA A 256 1.29 -9.46 -19.02
C ALA A 256 1.31 -10.36 -20.27
N GLY A 257 1.56 -11.66 -20.09
CA GLY A 257 1.70 -12.65 -21.17
C GLY A 257 3.06 -12.61 -21.89
N HIS A 258 3.14 -13.17 -23.10
CA HIS A 258 4.39 -13.23 -23.86
C HIS A 258 4.84 -11.84 -24.35
N ALA A 259 6.11 -11.53 -24.17
CA ALA A 259 6.77 -10.29 -24.60
C ALA A 259 8.20 -10.63 -25.03
N THR A 260 8.83 -9.72 -25.76
CA THR A 260 10.27 -9.82 -26.02
C THR A 260 11.03 -9.70 -24.71
N VAL A 261 11.96 -10.63 -24.47
CA VAL A 261 12.81 -10.65 -23.27
C VAL A 261 14.24 -10.30 -23.69
N PHE A 262 14.67 -9.10 -23.32
CA PHE A 262 16.03 -8.61 -23.56
C PHE A 262 16.99 -9.14 -22.48
N PRO A 263 18.32 -9.04 -22.65
CA PRO A 263 19.26 -9.28 -21.56
C PRO A 263 18.91 -8.45 -20.32
N GLN A 264 19.29 -8.90 -19.14
CA GLN A 264 19.14 -8.08 -17.92
C GLN A 264 19.82 -6.72 -18.08
N ALA A 265 19.40 -5.73 -17.29
CA ALA A 265 19.96 -4.37 -17.32
C ALA A 265 21.50 -4.35 -17.29
N ILE A 266 22.13 -5.19 -16.46
CA ILE A 266 23.59 -5.28 -16.39
C ILE A 266 24.22 -5.80 -17.71
N GLY A 267 23.54 -6.72 -18.39
CA GLY A 267 23.95 -7.23 -19.70
C GLY A 267 23.73 -6.22 -20.81
N MET A 268 22.65 -5.44 -20.74
CA MET A 268 22.42 -4.31 -21.66
C MET A 268 23.45 -3.19 -21.44
N ALA A 269 23.87 -2.93 -20.20
CA ALA A 269 24.91 -1.95 -19.91
C ALA A 269 26.27 -2.32 -20.50
N ALA A 270 26.59 -3.61 -20.55
CA ALA A 270 27.84 -4.10 -21.13
C ALA A 270 28.00 -3.81 -22.63
N MET A 271 26.94 -3.35 -23.31
CA MET A 271 27.02 -2.87 -24.69
C MET A 271 27.67 -1.49 -24.81
N TRP A 272 27.66 -0.68 -23.73
CA TRP A 272 28.09 0.73 -23.75
C TRP A 272 27.40 1.56 -24.85
N ASP A 273 26.15 1.20 -25.17
CA ASP A 273 25.41 1.73 -26.30
C ASP A 273 24.05 2.28 -25.84
N ALA A 274 24.03 3.60 -25.63
CA ALA A 274 22.83 4.32 -25.21
C ALA A 274 21.76 4.37 -26.32
N GLU A 275 22.17 4.42 -27.59
CA GLU A 275 21.22 4.46 -28.71
C GLU A 275 20.49 3.12 -28.83
N MET A 276 21.22 2.00 -28.71
CA MET A 276 20.60 0.67 -28.68
C MET A 276 19.67 0.51 -27.47
N LEU A 277 20.05 0.99 -26.29
CA LEU A 277 19.19 0.92 -25.10
C LEU A 277 17.91 1.75 -25.27
N HIS A 278 17.98 2.90 -25.93
CA HIS A 278 16.80 3.68 -26.30
C HIS A 278 15.88 2.87 -27.23
N THR A 279 16.42 2.23 -28.28
CA THR A 279 15.62 1.37 -29.18
C THR A 279 14.97 0.19 -28.45
N VAL A 280 15.67 -0.41 -27.50
CA VAL A 280 15.12 -1.47 -26.63
C VAL A 280 13.94 -0.93 -25.83
N ALA A 281 14.10 0.21 -25.16
CA ALA A 281 13.04 0.84 -24.37
C ALA A 281 11.83 1.23 -25.22
N ASP A 282 12.04 1.77 -26.42
CA ASP A 282 10.96 2.09 -27.37
C ASP A 282 10.19 0.84 -27.83
N THR A 283 10.90 -0.28 -28.02
CA THR A 283 10.29 -1.58 -28.35
C THR A 283 9.43 -2.07 -27.19
N ILE A 284 9.95 -2.02 -25.96
CA ILE A 284 9.22 -2.37 -24.74
C ILE A 284 7.96 -1.52 -24.58
N ALA A 285 8.05 -0.20 -24.79
CA ALA A 285 6.90 0.70 -24.73
C ALA A 285 5.84 0.38 -25.80
N THR A 286 6.27 0.00 -27.01
CA THR A 286 5.37 -0.44 -28.08
C THR A 286 4.59 -1.68 -27.68
N GLU A 287 5.28 -2.71 -27.17
CA GLU A 287 4.63 -3.93 -26.68
C GLU A 287 3.70 -3.64 -25.50
N GLY A 288 4.12 -2.77 -24.58
CA GLY A 288 3.32 -2.32 -23.43
C GLY A 288 2.03 -1.63 -23.86
N ARG A 289 2.10 -0.71 -24.82
CA ARG A 289 0.92 -0.05 -25.42
C ARG A 289 0.01 -1.05 -26.13
N ALA A 290 0.56 -1.99 -26.89
CA ALA A 290 -0.24 -3.02 -27.56
C ALA A 290 -1.01 -3.88 -26.55
N LYS A 291 -0.35 -4.31 -25.46
CA LYS A 291 -0.98 -5.09 -24.37
C LYS A 291 -2.03 -4.29 -23.62
N ASN A 292 -1.76 -3.03 -23.30
CA ASN A 292 -2.73 -2.15 -22.66
C ASN A 292 -3.99 -1.97 -23.53
N ASN A 293 -3.82 -1.68 -24.82
CA ASN A 293 -4.96 -1.53 -25.74
C ASN A 293 -5.79 -2.82 -25.82
N ALA A 294 -5.14 -3.99 -25.94
CA ALA A 294 -5.83 -5.28 -25.99
C ALA A 294 -6.56 -5.62 -24.68
N ALA A 295 -6.02 -5.21 -23.53
CA ALA A 295 -6.69 -5.36 -22.24
C ALA A 295 -7.90 -4.41 -22.15
N ARG A 296 -7.71 -3.14 -22.55
CA ARG A 296 -8.73 -2.09 -22.47
C ARG A 296 -9.92 -2.31 -23.40
N GLU A 297 -9.72 -3.00 -24.51
CA GLU A 297 -10.80 -3.43 -25.40
C GLU A 297 -11.77 -4.41 -24.71
N LYS A 298 -11.26 -5.22 -23.76
CA LYS A 298 -12.06 -6.20 -23.00
C LYS A 298 -12.64 -5.61 -21.72
N ASN A 299 -11.86 -4.77 -21.03
CA ASN A 299 -12.26 -4.11 -19.79
C ASN A 299 -11.60 -2.72 -19.74
N PRO A 300 -12.36 -1.62 -19.67
CA PRO A 300 -11.78 -0.27 -19.62
C PRO A 300 -10.86 -0.05 -18.40
N THR A 301 -11.05 -0.80 -17.32
CA THR A 301 -10.18 -0.84 -16.13
C THR A 301 -8.93 -1.67 -16.41
N THR A 302 -7.75 -1.18 -16.00
CA THR A 302 -6.50 -1.94 -16.14
C THR A 302 -6.17 -2.69 -14.86
N ALA A 303 -6.11 -4.01 -14.95
CA ALA A 303 -5.55 -4.86 -13.89
C ALA A 303 -4.04 -4.60 -13.70
N LYS A 304 -3.50 -5.07 -12.58
CA LYS A 304 -2.06 -5.06 -12.29
C LYS A 304 -1.24 -5.58 -13.48
N TYR A 305 -0.15 -4.90 -13.80
CA TYR A 305 0.72 -5.16 -14.96
C TYR A 305 0.14 -4.88 -16.35
N TYR A 306 -1.08 -4.35 -16.45
CA TYR A 306 -1.67 -3.91 -17.74
C TYR A 306 -1.76 -2.39 -17.88
N GLY A 307 -1.37 -1.64 -16.84
CA GLY A 307 -1.20 -0.19 -16.89
C GLY A 307 -0.05 0.26 -17.80
N LEU A 308 0.12 1.56 -17.90
CA LEU A 308 1.08 2.23 -18.78
C LEU A 308 2.15 3.05 -18.04
N THR A 309 2.23 2.82 -16.73
CA THR A 309 3.20 3.37 -15.79
C THR A 309 4.11 2.22 -15.38
N PHE A 310 5.32 2.22 -15.91
CA PHE A 310 6.28 1.17 -15.64
C PHE A 310 7.25 1.62 -14.55
N TRP A 311 7.38 0.82 -13.50
CA TRP A 311 8.33 1.04 -12.42
C TRP A 311 9.73 0.64 -12.87
N THR A 312 10.26 1.30 -13.87
CA THR A 312 11.51 0.99 -14.58
C THR A 312 12.04 2.28 -15.24
N PRO A 313 13.35 2.57 -15.24
CA PRO A 313 14.50 1.70 -14.91
C PRO A 313 14.96 1.71 -13.44
N ASN A 314 15.65 0.64 -13.04
CA ASN A 314 16.46 0.62 -11.83
C ASN A 314 17.84 1.24 -12.13
N ILE A 315 18.07 2.44 -11.62
CA ILE A 315 19.28 3.25 -11.83
C ILE A 315 20.09 3.40 -10.54
N ASN A 316 19.96 2.46 -9.60
CA ASN A 316 20.87 2.41 -8.47
C ASN A 316 22.26 1.95 -8.91
N ILE A 317 23.26 2.26 -8.08
CA ILE A 317 24.65 1.88 -8.33
C ILE A 317 24.90 0.49 -7.75
N PHE A 318 25.45 -0.44 -8.53
CA PHE A 318 25.87 -1.76 -8.05
C PHE A 318 27.17 -1.68 -7.24
N ARG A 319 27.11 -0.96 -6.12
CA ARG A 319 28.28 -0.60 -5.30
C ARG A 319 28.89 -1.78 -4.56
N ASP A 320 28.05 -2.70 -4.10
CA ASP A 320 28.45 -3.91 -3.38
C ASP A 320 28.10 -5.14 -4.23
N PRO A 321 29.08 -5.95 -4.67
CA PRO A 321 28.85 -7.10 -5.53
C PRO A 321 27.98 -8.19 -4.89
N ARG A 322 27.72 -8.13 -3.57
CA ARG A 322 26.84 -9.06 -2.84
C ARG A 322 25.37 -8.67 -2.95
N TRP A 323 25.06 -7.48 -3.47
CA TRP A 323 23.69 -7.01 -3.56
C TRP A 323 22.88 -7.84 -4.57
N GLY A 324 21.88 -8.58 -4.09
CA GLY A 324 21.10 -9.53 -4.88
C GLY A 324 20.32 -8.92 -6.05
N ARG A 325 20.12 -7.59 -6.06
CA ARG A 325 19.44 -6.86 -7.14
C ARG A 325 20.40 -6.06 -8.03
N GLY A 326 21.72 -6.20 -7.84
CA GLY A 326 22.70 -5.52 -8.69
C GLY A 326 22.60 -5.86 -10.19
N GLN A 327 22.12 -7.06 -10.52
CA GLN A 327 21.83 -7.48 -11.89
C GLN A 327 20.75 -6.64 -12.60
N GLU A 328 19.90 -5.95 -11.82
CA GLU A 328 18.83 -5.07 -12.31
C GLU A 328 19.34 -3.67 -12.68
N THR A 329 20.60 -3.37 -12.42
CA THR A 329 21.18 -2.03 -12.63
C THR A 329 22.05 -1.97 -13.88
N TYR A 330 22.50 -0.77 -14.22
CA TYR A 330 23.49 -0.55 -15.28
C TYR A 330 24.95 -0.61 -14.80
N GLY A 331 25.21 -1.14 -13.61
CA GLY A 331 26.54 -1.39 -13.06
C GLY A 331 26.95 -0.46 -11.93
N GLU A 332 28.27 -0.40 -11.67
CA GLU A 332 28.85 0.33 -10.54
C GLU A 332 29.22 1.79 -10.84
N ASP A 333 29.13 2.21 -12.11
CA ASP A 333 29.55 3.54 -12.55
C ASP A 333 28.35 4.51 -12.66
N PRO A 334 28.34 5.64 -11.92
CA PRO A 334 27.27 6.62 -11.98
C PRO A 334 27.10 7.29 -13.33
N TYR A 335 28.20 7.49 -14.08
CA TYR A 335 28.15 8.16 -15.38
C TYR A 335 27.49 7.27 -16.44
N LEU A 336 27.93 6.02 -16.56
CA LEU A 336 27.34 5.01 -17.44
C LEU A 336 25.85 4.81 -17.09
N THR A 337 25.54 4.63 -15.81
CA THR A 337 24.16 4.46 -15.33
C THR A 337 23.29 5.67 -15.69
N SER A 338 23.81 6.89 -15.54
CA SER A 338 23.13 8.13 -15.93
C SER A 338 22.82 8.14 -17.43
N ARG A 339 23.82 7.90 -18.29
CA ARG A 339 23.63 7.94 -19.75
C ARG A 339 22.65 6.90 -20.26
N LEU A 340 22.74 5.68 -19.73
CA LEU A 340 21.85 4.59 -20.09
C LEU A 340 20.44 4.79 -19.52
N GLY A 341 20.32 5.25 -18.29
CA GLY A 341 19.04 5.59 -17.67
C GLY A 341 18.28 6.66 -18.45
N VAL A 342 18.94 7.76 -18.84
CA VAL A 342 18.34 8.81 -19.68
C VAL A 342 17.83 8.25 -21.01
N ALA A 343 18.65 7.44 -21.69
CA ALA A 343 18.26 6.83 -22.96
C ALA A 343 17.06 5.88 -22.83
N PHE A 344 17.03 5.06 -21.77
CA PHE A 344 15.89 4.18 -21.50
C PHE A 344 14.62 4.97 -21.22
N ILE A 345 14.70 6.01 -20.37
CA ILE A 345 13.56 6.86 -20.02
C ILE A 345 12.97 7.52 -21.26
N GLN A 346 13.81 8.11 -22.11
CA GLN A 346 13.36 8.78 -23.33
C GLN A 346 12.74 7.78 -24.31
N GLY A 347 13.36 6.62 -24.53
CA GLY A 347 12.81 5.58 -25.41
C GLY A 347 11.47 5.04 -24.92
N LEU A 348 11.31 4.84 -23.62
CA LEU A 348 10.05 4.35 -23.04
C LEU A 348 8.93 5.41 -23.14
N GLN A 349 9.27 6.67 -22.85
CA GLN A 349 8.32 7.78 -22.84
C GLN A 349 7.93 8.27 -24.23
N GLY A 350 8.76 8.01 -25.25
CA GLY A 350 8.55 8.50 -26.60
C GLY A 350 8.77 10.00 -26.73
N ASP A 351 8.56 10.52 -27.94
CA ASP A 351 8.89 11.88 -28.36
C ASP A 351 7.66 12.74 -28.73
N ASP A 352 6.45 12.20 -28.59
CA ASP A 352 5.23 12.97 -28.86
C ASP A 352 5.09 14.11 -27.83
N PRO A 353 4.93 15.37 -28.28
CA PRO A 353 4.96 16.54 -27.41
C PRO A 353 3.73 16.65 -26.49
N LYS A 354 2.68 15.86 -26.72
CA LYS A 354 1.42 15.88 -25.97
C LYS A 354 1.15 14.57 -25.23
N TYR A 355 1.52 13.43 -25.80
CA TYR A 355 1.14 12.12 -25.28
C TYR A 355 2.36 11.26 -24.98
N VAL A 356 2.52 10.87 -23.72
CA VAL A 356 3.54 9.88 -23.35
C VAL A 356 3.22 8.53 -23.98
N LYS A 357 4.23 7.82 -24.51
CA LYS A 357 4.13 6.48 -25.08
C LYS A 357 4.08 5.39 -24.01
N ALA A 358 4.79 5.52 -22.91
CA ALA A 358 4.61 4.80 -21.65
C ALA A 358 5.45 5.49 -20.58
N MET A 359 4.94 5.63 -19.36
CA MET A 359 5.63 6.46 -18.36
C MET A 359 6.73 5.65 -17.66
N ALA A 360 7.95 6.20 -17.63
CA ALA A 360 9.09 5.60 -16.95
C ALA A 360 9.16 6.04 -15.49
N CYS A 361 9.83 5.23 -14.68
CA CYS A 361 10.01 5.46 -13.25
C CYS A 361 11.46 5.20 -12.85
N ALA A 362 12.17 6.24 -12.42
CA ALA A 362 13.50 6.10 -11.87
C ALA A 362 13.43 5.51 -10.46
N LYS A 363 14.02 4.34 -10.24
CA LYS A 363 14.04 3.66 -8.93
C LYS A 363 15.43 3.16 -8.53
N HIS A 364 15.72 2.99 -7.25
CA HIS A 364 14.95 3.36 -6.05
C HIS A 364 15.64 4.57 -5.39
N TYR A 365 14.90 5.66 -5.22
CA TYR A 365 15.42 6.95 -4.81
C TYR A 365 15.42 7.08 -3.27
N ALA A 366 16.55 7.05 -2.56
CA ALA A 366 17.93 6.96 -3.05
C ALA A 366 18.81 6.05 -2.18
N VAL A 367 20.08 5.89 -2.57
CA VAL A 367 21.11 5.16 -1.80
C VAL A 367 20.76 3.67 -1.58
N HIS A 368 20.02 3.07 -2.51
CA HIS A 368 19.63 1.67 -2.46
C HIS A 368 20.63 0.77 -3.18
N SER A 369 21.68 0.33 -2.48
CA SER A 369 22.75 -0.52 -3.05
C SER A 369 23.06 -1.75 -2.18
N GLY A 370 22.04 -2.23 -1.46
CA GLY A 370 22.16 -3.25 -0.43
C GLY A 370 22.51 -2.67 0.96
N PRO A 371 22.51 -3.51 2.00
CA PRO A 371 22.26 -4.96 1.94
C PRO A 371 20.78 -5.31 1.71
N GLU A 372 20.53 -6.25 0.80
CA GLU A 372 19.16 -6.58 0.34
C GLU A 372 18.24 -7.06 1.47
N LYS A 373 18.77 -7.87 2.40
CA LYS A 373 18.00 -8.47 3.49
C LYS A 373 17.46 -7.43 4.48
N GLU A 374 18.16 -6.31 4.64
CA GLU A 374 17.83 -5.29 5.65
C GLU A 374 17.13 -4.08 5.03
N ARG A 375 16.78 -4.12 3.72
CA ARG A 375 16.27 -2.98 2.96
C ARG A 375 15.11 -2.21 3.60
N HIS A 376 14.30 -2.90 4.40
CA HIS A 376 13.13 -2.34 5.09
C HIS A 376 13.44 -1.66 6.43
N THR A 377 14.65 -1.80 6.96
CA THR A 377 15.01 -1.36 8.32
C THR A 377 16.34 -0.62 8.41
N PHE A 378 17.25 -0.78 7.44
CA PHE A 378 18.57 -0.17 7.55
C PHE A 378 18.54 1.34 7.29
N ASP A 379 19.49 2.04 7.89
CA ASP A 379 19.75 3.46 7.67
C ASP A 379 21.06 3.64 6.89
N ALA A 380 20.97 4.27 5.73
CA ALA A 380 22.10 4.58 4.88
C ALA A 380 22.72 5.92 5.30
N VAL A 381 24.01 5.91 5.62
CA VAL A 381 24.74 7.12 6.09
C VAL A 381 25.98 7.36 5.21
N PRO A 382 25.82 7.64 3.90
CA PRO A 382 26.96 7.96 3.04
C PRO A 382 27.61 9.27 3.47
N SER A 383 28.85 9.52 3.05
CA SER A 383 29.41 10.87 3.15
C SER A 383 28.65 11.81 2.22
N GLU A 384 28.63 13.13 2.50
CA GLU A 384 28.06 14.12 1.60
C GLU A 384 28.66 14.00 0.19
N ARG A 385 29.97 13.75 0.13
CA ARG A 385 30.67 13.51 -1.13
C ARG A 385 30.13 12.30 -1.88
N ASP A 386 30.02 11.14 -1.22
CA ASP A 386 29.51 9.93 -1.86
C ASP A 386 28.05 10.11 -2.31
N LEU A 387 27.25 10.80 -1.51
CA LEU A 387 25.87 11.13 -1.88
C LEU A 387 25.83 11.88 -3.22
N TYR A 388 26.56 12.99 -3.33
CA TYR A 388 26.50 13.85 -4.52
C TYR A 388 27.34 13.37 -5.71
N GLU A 389 28.44 12.65 -5.48
CA GLU A 389 29.32 12.16 -6.56
C GLU A 389 28.94 10.75 -7.05
N THR A 390 28.25 9.94 -6.23
CA THR A 390 27.93 8.54 -6.57
C THR A 390 26.43 8.24 -6.63
N TYR A 391 25.65 8.62 -5.62
CA TYR A 391 24.28 8.10 -5.48
C TYR A 391 23.19 8.93 -6.15
N LEU A 392 23.40 10.23 -6.33
CA LEU A 392 22.43 11.15 -6.90
C LEU A 392 22.60 11.50 -8.40
N PRO A 393 23.79 11.49 -9.03
CA PRO A 393 23.97 12.01 -10.40
C PRO A 393 23.01 11.43 -11.45
N GLN A 394 22.74 10.14 -11.39
CA GLN A 394 21.86 9.44 -12.32
C GLN A 394 20.38 9.73 -12.09
N PHE A 395 19.95 10.05 -10.87
CA PHE A 395 18.60 10.56 -10.60
C PHE A 395 18.44 12.01 -11.06
N GLU A 396 19.46 12.85 -10.81
CA GLU A 396 19.47 14.23 -11.32
C GLU A 396 19.34 14.26 -12.85
N ALA A 397 20.11 13.42 -13.55
CA ALA A 397 20.04 13.30 -15.01
C ALA A 397 18.69 12.74 -15.48
N ALA A 398 18.13 11.74 -14.79
CA ALA A 398 16.79 11.21 -15.10
C ALA A 398 15.71 12.31 -15.04
N VAL A 399 15.79 13.23 -14.08
CA VAL A 399 14.86 14.36 -13.96
C VAL A 399 15.16 15.44 -14.99
N ARG A 400 16.39 15.92 -15.05
CA ARG A 400 16.74 17.12 -15.83
C ARG A 400 16.87 16.85 -17.32
N GLU A 401 17.46 15.73 -17.71
CA GLU A 401 17.69 15.34 -19.11
C GLU A 401 16.66 14.33 -19.60
N GLY A 402 16.38 13.30 -18.79
CA GLY A 402 15.43 12.23 -19.14
C GLY A 402 13.97 12.67 -19.09
N LYS A 403 13.66 13.74 -18.33
CA LYS A 403 12.28 14.18 -18.07
C LYS A 403 11.40 13.04 -17.58
N VAL A 404 11.94 12.22 -16.67
CA VAL A 404 11.23 11.05 -16.13
C VAL A 404 9.89 11.47 -15.53
N GLY A 405 8.83 10.67 -15.77
CA GLY A 405 7.49 10.96 -15.28
C GLY A 405 7.24 10.54 -13.83
N ILE A 406 8.00 9.54 -13.34
CA ILE A 406 7.83 8.96 -12.01
C ILE A 406 9.19 8.81 -11.32
N VAL A 407 9.22 9.03 -10.01
CA VAL A 407 10.34 8.62 -9.15
C VAL A 407 9.80 7.74 -8.04
N MET A 408 10.44 6.60 -7.79
CA MET A 408 10.05 5.70 -6.71
C MET A 408 10.92 5.95 -5.49
N SER A 409 10.32 6.30 -4.34
CA SER A 409 11.05 6.42 -3.08
C SER A 409 11.44 5.05 -2.51
N VAL A 410 12.62 4.99 -1.90
CA VAL A 410 13.23 3.76 -1.40
C VAL A 410 12.64 3.29 -0.06
N TYR A 411 12.81 2.00 0.26
CA TYR A 411 12.51 1.42 1.57
C TYR A 411 13.37 1.95 2.73
N ASN A 412 14.70 2.02 2.54
CA ASN A 412 15.64 2.32 3.63
C ASN A 412 15.54 3.78 4.10
N ALA A 413 16.07 4.03 5.29
CA ALA A 413 16.31 5.39 5.73
C ALA A 413 17.60 5.94 5.11
N VAL A 414 17.68 7.27 5.00
CA VAL A 414 18.92 8.00 4.67
C VAL A 414 19.10 9.09 5.71
N TYR A 415 20.23 9.08 6.41
CA TYR A 415 20.50 9.96 7.55
C TYR A 415 19.40 9.91 8.64
N GLY A 416 18.88 8.72 8.92
CA GLY A 416 17.88 8.46 9.95
C GLY A 416 16.44 8.77 9.54
N VAL A 417 16.19 9.19 8.30
CA VAL A 417 14.82 9.49 7.80
C VAL A 417 14.41 8.48 6.73
N PRO A 418 13.30 7.74 6.92
CA PRO A 418 12.77 6.80 5.91
C PRO A 418 12.57 7.48 4.56
N GLY A 419 12.87 6.77 3.47
CA GLY A 419 12.79 7.28 2.10
C GLY A 419 11.50 8.05 1.76
N PRO A 420 10.29 7.49 2.00
CA PRO A 420 9.05 8.17 1.68
C PRO A 420 8.77 9.39 2.56
N ALA A 421 9.33 9.47 3.77
CA ALA A 421 9.17 10.59 4.70
C ALA A 421 10.26 11.68 4.53
N SER A 422 11.19 11.52 3.58
CA SER A 422 12.38 12.37 3.49
C SER A 422 12.12 13.65 2.69
N LYS A 423 11.81 14.74 3.40
CA LYS A 423 11.75 16.09 2.82
C LYS A 423 13.04 16.46 2.08
N PHE A 424 14.20 16.09 2.62
CA PHE A 424 15.49 16.36 1.99
C PHE A 424 15.58 15.74 0.59
N LEU A 425 15.23 14.45 0.45
CA LEU A 425 15.27 13.78 -0.84
C LEU A 425 14.12 14.25 -1.74
N LEU A 426 12.87 14.16 -1.28
CA LEU A 426 11.69 14.28 -2.12
C LEU A 426 11.26 15.72 -2.41
N THR A 427 11.61 16.67 -1.55
CA THR A 427 11.29 18.09 -1.74
C THR A 427 12.53 18.87 -2.12
N ASP A 428 13.53 18.94 -1.23
CA ASP A 428 14.64 19.87 -1.36
C ASP A 428 15.52 19.54 -2.57
N LEU A 429 15.82 18.26 -2.80
CA LEU A 429 16.58 17.80 -3.96
C LEU A 429 15.68 17.57 -5.18
N LEU A 430 14.71 16.67 -5.08
CA LEU A 430 13.94 16.22 -6.23
C LEU A 430 13.10 17.33 -6.87
N ARG A 431 12.30 18.05 -6.08
CA ARG A 431 11.41 19.10 -6.59
C ARG A 431 12.13 20.43 -6.71
N ASP A 432 12.69 20.94 -5.62
CA ASP A 432 13.19 22.32 -5.58
C ASP A 432 14.51 22.47 -6.34
N LYS A 433 15.47 21.55 -6.15
CA LYS A 433 16.77 21.63 -6.82
C LYS A 433 16.72 21.14 -8.25
N TRP A 434 16.07 20.00 -8.53
CA TRP A 434 16.09 19.39 -9.86
C TRP A 434 14.90 19.76 -10.76
N GLY A 435 13.81 20.28 -10.19
CA GLY A 435 12.63 20.71 -10.95
C GLY A 435 11.74 19.55 -11.38
N PHE A 436 11.56 18.53 -10.55
CA PHE A 436 10.69 17.40 -10.85
C PHE A 436 9.20 17.74 -10.68
N ASP A 437 8.47 17.72 -11.80
CA ASP A 437 7.02 18.00 -11.87
C ASP A 437 6.16 16.73 -11.99
N GLY A 438 6.78 15.54 -12.00
CA GLY A 438 6.08 14.27 -12.05
C GLY A 438 5.49 13.85 -10.70
N HIS A 439 5.01 12.61 -10.64
CA HIS A 439 4.51 12.03 -9.38
C HIS A 439 5.54 11.09 -8.75
N VAL A 440 5.54 11.05 -7.42
CA VAL A 440 6.35 10.13 -6.63
C VAL A 440 5.47 8.96 -6.23
N VAL A 441 6.01 7.75 -6.31
CA VAL A 441 5.40 6.55 -5.72
C VAL A 441 6.31 6.02 -4.63
N SER A 442 5.75 5.39 -3.61
CA SER A 442 6.59 4.60 -2.70
C SER A 442 6.95 3.27 -3.34
N ASP A 443 8.08 2.68 -2.98
CA ASP A 443 8.24 1.25 -3.17
C ASP A 443 7.18 0.48 -2.33
N CYS A 444 6.95 -0.78 -2.66
CA CYS A 444 5.81 -1.58 -2.21
C CYS A 444 5.84 -1.82 -0.70
N GLY A 445 5.09 -1.03 0.06
CA GLY A 445 5.07 -1.08 1.52
C GLY A 445 6.06 -0.15 2.21
N ALA A 446 6.81 0.69 1.49
CA ALA A 446 7.77 1.62 2.11
C ALA A 446 7.09 2.67 3.01
N VAL A 447 5.85 3.08 2.73
CA VAL A 447 5.07 3.94 3.66
C VAL A 447 4.76 3.20 4.95
N ARG A 448 4.41 1.90 4.86
CA ARG A 448 4.20 1.04 6.05
C ARG A 448 5.50 0.89 6.85
N ASP A 449 6.64 0.81 6.18
CA ASP A 449 7.94 0.67 6.85
C ASP A 449 8.26 1.86 7.75
N ILE A 450 7.75 3.07 7.47
CA ILE A 450 7.93 4.26 8.33
C ILE A 450 7.52 3.94 9.78
N TRP A 451 6.38 3.29 9.99
CA TRP A 451 5.86 3.01 11.34
C TRP A 451 6.19 1.59 11.83
N VAL A 452 6.10 0.56 10.97
CA VAL A 452 6.32 -0.84 11.40
C VAL A 452 7.79 -1.13 11.65
N ASN A 453 8.62 -0.81 10.67
CA ASN A 453 9.98 -1.32 10.58
C ASN A 453 11.01 -0.29 11.08
N HIS A 454 10.91 0.94 10.60
CA HIS A 454 11.73 2.07 11.05
C HIS A 454 11.28 2.68 12.37
N LYS A 455 10.00 2.49 12.74
CA LYS A 455 9.40 3.03 13.97
C LYS A 455 9.61 4.54 14.11
N TYR A 456 9.59 5.24 12.97
CA TYR A 456 9.82 6.68 12.88
C TYR A 456 8.58 7.48 13.34
N THR A 457 7.38 6.91 13.17
CA THR A 457 6.13 7.44 13.70
C THR A 457 5.47 6.44 14.66
N GLY A 458 4.53 6.92 15.47
CA GLY A 458 3.78 6.08 16.41
C GLY A 458 2.62 5.33 15.77
N THR A 459 2.13 5.81 14.62
CA THR A 459 0.97 5.20 13.94
C THR A 459 1.12 5.17 12.41
N ALA A 460 0.30 4.33 11.77
CA ALA A 460 0.15 4.28 10.32
C ALA A 460 -0.40 5.59 9.73
N ALA A 461 -1.30 6.27 10.43
CA ALA A 461 -1.87 7.54 9.98
C ALA A 461 -0.82 8.67 9.93
N GLU A 462 0.03 8.75 10.96
CA GLU A 462 1.17 9.67 10.97
C GLU A 462 2.17 9.35 9.85
N ALA A 463 2.44 8.07 9.60
CA ALA A 463 3.31 7.65 8.51
C ALA A 463 2.78 8.09 7.14
N SER A 464 1.48 7.85 6.88
CA SER A 464 0.82 8.28 5.65
C SER A 464 0.71 9.80 5.50
N ALA A 465 0.71 10.56 6.59
CA ALA A 465 0.69 12.02 6.56
C ALA A 465 2.08 12.64 6.28
N LEU A 466 3.16 11.92 6.62
CA LEU A 466 4.54 12.35 6.33
C LEU A 466 5.00 12.01 4.90
N ALA A 467 4.49 10.89 4.36
CA ALA A 467 4.75 10.45 3.00
C ALA A 467 3.96 11.29 1.99
#